data_AF-A0AAU3RN62-F1
#
_entry.id   AF-A0AAU3RN62-F1
#
_cell.length_a   1.000
_cell.length_b   1.000
_cell.length_c   1.000
_cell.angle_alpha   90.00
_cell.angle_beta   90.00
_cell.angle_gamma   90.00
#
_symmetry.space_group_name_H-M   'P 1'
#
loop_
_entity.id
_entity.type
_entity.pdbx_description
1 polymer ?
#
loop_
_entity_poly.entity_id
_entity_poly.type
_entity_poly.pdbx_seq_one_letter_code
_entity_poly.pdbx_strand_id
1 'polypeptide(L)'
;MEPREQWERNALLAEAFCSRDDRVREAQAVMDEALASRTRALAALAVTVGSDAAVADLMGLNEREVRVARRTVGKDDARTIADQLLNPPASPVSPPAETSPQPSPAETSPQPPPPVSPPAETSPQPPLPVPDSGWAPYTEAVRAHMPQPRPEAVAPAHRPVMESGTPAAGVTWTTGMDSVLQWSWQSGLDLQTVAEELGLNPKDLLLRAQMLATEGRLQPKAPAYDVSQPGRHRRHDSMQYSFIPDSPETLYTSYRSASPYI
;
A
#
# COMPACT_ATOMS: atom_id res chain seq x y z
N MET A 1 42.91 -2.28 17.97
CA MET A 1 42.49 -2.33 16.57
C MET A 1 43.34 -1.30 15.84
N GLU A 2 44.04 -1.68 14.79
CA GLU A 2 44.84 -0.70 14.06
C GLU A 2 43.92 0.29 13.33
N PRO A 3 44.32 1.57 13.19
CA PRO A 3 43.50 2.58 12.52
C PRO A 3 43.14 2.20 11.07
N ARG A 4 43.95 1.35 10.41
CA ARG A 4 43.67 0.83 9.06
C ARG A 4 42.52 -0.17 9.05
N GLU A 5 42.54 -1.14 9.95
CA GLU A 5 41.49 -2.17 10.07
C GLU A 5 40.11 -1.54 10.36
N GLN A 6 40.08 -0.48 11.18
CA GLN A 6 38.85 0.24 11.47
C GLN A 6 38.30 0.95 10.24
N TRP A 7 39.19 1.51 9.40
CA TRP A 7 38.79 2.19 8.16
C TRP A 7 38.27 1.19 7.12
N GLU A 8 38.92 0.03 6.97
CA GLU A 8 38.47 -1.05 6.09
C GLU A 8 37.10 -1.58 6.51
N ARG A 9 36.88 -1.82 7.81
CA ARG A 9 35.57 -2.23 8.33
C ARG A 9 34.49 -1.18 8.02
N ASN A 10 34.78 0.09 8.23
CA ASN A 10 33.84 1.17 7.94
C ASN A 10 33.55 1.30 6.44
N ALA A 11 34.56 1.10 5.58
CA ALA A 11 34.38 1.09 4.13
C ALA A 11 33.46 -0.04 3.68
N LEU A 12 33.64 -1.27 4.21
CA LEU A 12 32.76 -2.39 3.92
C LEU A 12 31.32 -2.16 4.40
N LEU A 13 31.14 -1.52 5.56
CA LEU A 13 29.81 -1.16 6.05
C LEU A 13 29.14 -0.10 5.17
N ALA A 14 29.91 0.89 4.70
CA ALA A 14 29.41 1.91 3.77
C ALA A 14 29.01 1.29 2.42
N GLU A 15 29.83 0.40 1.87
CA GLU A 15 29.53 -0.32 0.63
C GLU A 15 28.27 -1.18 0.77
N ALA A 16 28.17 -1.95 1.86
CA ALA A 16 26.99 -2.77 2.13
C ALA A 16 25.73 -1.92 2.32
N PHE A 17 25.85 -0.73 2.92
CA PHE A 17 24.75 0.22 3.02
C PHE A 17 24.33 0.75 1.63
N CYS A 18 25.26 1.25 0.83
CA CYS A 18 24.98 1.77 -0.51
C CYS A 18 24.33 0.70 -1.40
N SER A 19 24.84 -0.54 -1.39
CA SER A 19 24.25 -1.64 -2.15
C SER A 19 22.81 -1.96 -1.72
N ARG A 20 22.48 -1.81 -0.43
CA ARG A 20 21.10 -1.99 0.05
C ARG A 20 20.20 -0.82 -0.35
N ASP A 21 20.71 0.41 -0.32
CA ASP A 21 19.97 1.60 -0.74
C ASP A 21 19.64 1.54 -2.24
N ASP A 22 20.62 1.14 -3.08
CA ASP A 22 20.41 0.94 -4.51
C ASP A 22 19.30 -0.08 -4.78
N ARG A 23 19.27 -1.20 -4.04
CA ARG A 23 18.18 -2.20 -4.16
C ARG A 23 16.81 -1.63 -3.78
N VAL A 24 16.74 -0.75 -2.79
CA VAL A 24 15.48 -0.07 -2.42
C VAL A 24 15.05 0.86 -3.55
N ARG A 25 15.98 1.60 -4.15
CA ARG A 25 15.68 2.47 -5.30
C ARG A 25 15.21 1.68 -6.52
N GLU A 26 15.85 0.55 -6.81
CA GLU A 26 15.43 -0.37 -7.87
C GLU A 26 14.02 -0.92 -7.61
N ALA A 27 13.75 -1.39 -6.39
CA ALA A 27 12.42 -1.89 -6.02
C ALA A 27 11.34 -0.80 -6.14
N GLN A 28 11.65 0.43 -5.73
CA GLN A 28 10.75 1.57 -5.89
C GLN A 28 10.47 1.86 -7.37
N ALA A 29 11.51 1.85 -8.21
CA ALA A 29 11.36 2.06 -9.65
C ALA A 29 10.46 0.99 -10.30
N VAL A 30 10.59 -0.27 -9.87
CA VAL A 30 9.72 -1.37 -10.33
C VAL A 30 8.28 -1.15 -9.90
N MET A 31 8.03 -0.74 -8.65
CA MET A 31 6.69 -0.43 -8.18
C MET A 31 6.07 0.75 -8.93
N ASP A 32 6.84 1.80 -9.18
CA ASP A 32 6.38 2.97 -9.92
C ASP A 32 6.02 2.62 -11.38
N GLU A 33 6.83 1.80 -12.04
CA GLU A 33 6.50 1.30 -13.39
C GLU A 33 5.27 0.38 -13.36
N ALA A 34 5.11 -0.47 -12.33
CA ALA A 34 3.92 -1.29 -12.19
C ALA A 34 2.64 -0.44 -12.00
N LEU A 35 2.72 0.64 -11.22
CA LEU A 35 1.62 1.59 -11.04
C LEU A 35 1.32 2.37 -12.32
N ALA A 36 2.36 2.76 -13.08
CA ALA A 36 2.20 3.40 -14.38
C ALA A 36 1.54 2.44 -15.39
N SER A 37 1.97 1.19 -15.42
CA SER A 37 1.39 0.12 -16.25
C SER A 37 -0.08 -0.14 -15.91
N ARG A 38 -0.42 -0.23 -14.61
CA ARG A 38 -1.81 -0.32 -14.15
C ARG A 38 -2.64 0.87 -14.63
N THR A 39 -2.10 2.08 -14.52
CA THR A 39 -2.78 3.31 -14.94
C THR A 39 -3.04 3.33 -16.45
N ARG A 40 -2.04 2.92 -17.25
CA ARG A 40 -2.14 2.73 -18.70
C ARG A 40 -3.23 1.72 -19.08
N ALA A 41 -3.26 0.56 -18.41
CA ALA A 41 -4.29 -0.46 -18.63
C ALA A 41 -5.69 0.02 -18.25
N LEU A 42 -5.84 0.75 -17.15
CA LEU A 42 -7.13 1.32 -16.73
C LEU A 42 -7.64 2.36 -17.73
N ALA A 43 -6.75 3.22 -18.23
CA ALA A 43 -7.08 4.19 -19.27
C ALA A 43 -7.50 3.51 -20.57
N ALA A 44 -6.78 2.46 -20.98
CA ALA A 44 -7.12 1.64 -22.15
C ALA A 44 -8.53 1.04 -22.01
N LEU A 45 -8.83 0.41 -20.86
CA LEU A 45 -10.14 -0.15 -20.57
C LEU A 45 -11.26 0.91 -20.60
N ALA A 46 -11.01 2.09 -20.01
CA ALA A 46 -11.98 3.19 -20.02
C ALA A 46 -12.28 3.68 -21.44
N VAL A 47 -11.29 3.69 -22.34
CA VAL A 47 -11.47 4.13 -23.73
C VAL A 47 -12.15 3.05 -24.58
N THR A 48 -11.87 1.77 -24.35
CA THR A 48 -12.54 0.68 -25.08
C THR A 48 -14.01 0.55 -24.69
N VAL A 49 -14.32 0.68 -23.40
CA VAL A 49 -15.70 0.65 -22.90
C VAL A 49 -16.44 1.95 -23.21
N GLY A 50 -15.73 3.08 -23.25
CA GLY A 50 -16.31 4.40 -23.54
C GLY A 50 -17.09 5.04 -22.38
N SER A 51 -17.06 4.45 -21.18
CA SER A 51 -17.73 4.96 -19.98
C SER A 51 -16.85 4.78 -18.73
N ASP A 52 -16.48 5.89 -18.09
CA ASP A 52 -15.71 5.86 -16.84
C ASP A 52 -16.51 5.25 -15.68
N ALA A 53 -17.81 5.56 -15.62
CA ALA A 53 -18.69 5.08 -14.56
C ALA A 53 -18.86 3.55 -14.60
N ALA A 54 -19.06 2.98 -15.79
CA ALA A 54 -19.21 1.52 -15.93
C ALA A 54 -17.91 0.78 -15.54
N VAL A 55 -16.75 1.33 -15.89
CA VAL A 55 -15.45 0.75 -15.52
C VAL A 55 -15.18 0.91 -14.02
N ALA A 56 -15.55 2.06 -13.44
CA ALA A 56 -15.45 2.30 -12.01
C ALA A 56 -16.30 1.32 -11.20
N ASP A 57 -17.56 1.13 -11.59
CA ASP A 57 -18.48 0.17 -10.97
C ASP A 57 -17.98 -1.28 -11.12
N LEU A 58 -17.45 -1.65 -12.29
CA LEU A 58 -16.91 -2.99 -12.55
C LEU A 58 -15.67 -3.30 -11.68
N MET A 59 -14.79 -2.32 -11.51
CA MET A 59 -13.52 -2.50 -10.79
C MET A 59 -13.61 -2.16 -9.31
N GLY A 60 -14.76 -1.69 -8.82
CA GLY A 60 -14.91 -1.18 -7.45
C GLY A 60 -14.04 0.06 -7.18
N LEU A 61 -13.76 0.85 -8.21
CA LEU A 61 -12.93 2.06 -8.14
C LEU A 61 -13.80 3.32 -8.13
N ASN A 62 -13.21 4.47 -7.78
CA ASN A 62 -13.89 5.75 -7.93
C ASN A 62 -13.86 6.20 -9.39
N GLU A 63 -14.97 6.71 -9.93
CA GLU A 63 -15.03 7.28 -11.28
C GLU A 63 -13.95 8.36 -11.52
N ARG A 64 -13.61 9.12 -10.47
CA ARG A 64 -12.53 10.11 -10.52
C ARG A 64 -11.18 9.48 -10.84
N GLU A 65 -10.88 8.30 -10.32
CA GLU A 65 -9.61 7.60 -10.57
C GLU A 65 -9.51 7.17 -12.03
N VAL A 66 -10.57 6.57 -12.58
CA VAL A 66 -10.64 6.17 -14.00
C VAL A 66 -10.49 7.38 -14.91
N ARG A 67 -11.19 8.48 -14.58
CA ARG A 67 -11.10 9.74 -15.34
C ARG A 67 -9.70 10.34 -15.28
N VAL A 68 -9.03 10.30 -14.13
CA VAL A 68 -7.64 10.77 -13.99
C VAL A 68 -6.70 9.90 -14.81
N ALA A 69 -6.80 8.56 -14.71
CA ALA A 69 -5.98 7.65 -15.50
C ALA A 69 -6.08 7.94 -17.00
N ARG A 70 -7.31 8.10 -17.52
CA ARG A 70 -7.53 8.44 -18.94
C ARG A 70 -6.97 9.81 -19.31
N ARG A 71 -7.04 10.81 -18.42
CA ARG A 71 -6.47 12.15 -18.66
C ARG A 71 -4.94 12.14 -18.66
N THR A 72 -4.34 11.37 -17.76
CA THR A 72 -2.88 11.25 -17.64
C THR A 72 -2.28 10.53 -18.84
N VAL A 73 -2.92 9.46 -19.31
CA VAL A 73 -2.43 8.68 -20.46
C VAL A 73 -2.78 9.35 -21.78
N GLY A 74 -3.93 10.02 -21.87
CA GLY A 74 -4.41 10.58 -23.13
C GLY A 74 -5.18 9.56 -23.98
N LYS A 75 -6.01 10.08 -24.90
CA LYS A 75 -6.96 9.26 -25.65
C LYS A 75 -6.27 8.36 -26.68
N ASP A 76 -5.32 8.89 -27.43
CA ASP A 76 -4.67 8.15 -28.53
C ASP A 76 -3.71 7.09 -27.98
N ASP A 77 -2.88 7.42 -26.99
CA ASP A 77 -2.02 6.44 -26.33
C ASP A 77 -2.83 5.33 -25.66
N ALA A 78 -3.94 5.67 -24.99
CA ALA A 78 -4.83 4.67 -24.40
C ALA A 78 -5.44 3.73 -25.45
N ARG A 79 -5.73 4.21 -26.66
CA ARG A 79 -6.18 3.35 -27.78
C ARG A 79 -5.06 2.44 -28.25
N THR A 80 -3.87 2.97 -28.46
CA THR A 80 -2.72 2.17 -28.86
C THR A 80 -2.41 1.07 -27.83
N ILE A 81 -2.48 1.39 -26.53
CA ILE A 81 -2.30 0.41 -25.45
C ILE A 81 -3.44 -0.61 -25.45
N ALA A 82 -4.69 -0.18 -25.64
CA ALA A 82 -5.81 -1.11 -25.78
C ALA A 82 -5.61 -2.09 -26.94
N ASP A 83 -5.19 -1.59 -28.11
CA ASP A 83 -4.93 -2.41 -29.29
C ASP A 83 -3.81 -3.43 -29.04
N GLN A 84 -2.74 -3.04 -28.33
CA GLN A 84 -1.66 -3.94 -27.93
C GLN A 84 -2.11 -5.01 -26.92
N LEU A 85 -2.98 -4.66 -25.97
CA LEU A 85 -3.50 -5.60 -24.98
C LEU A 85 -4.51 -6.59 -25.59
N LEU A 86 -5.30 -6.16 -26.58
CA LEU A 86 -6.25 -7.00 -27.29
C LEU A 86 -5.60 -7.86 -28.37
N ASN A 87 -4.53 -7.35 -29.00
CA ASN A 87 -3.72 -8.06 -29.98
C ASN A 87 -2.26 -8.13 -29.50
N PRO A 88 -1.96 -8.96 -28.49
CA PRO A 88 -0.59 -9.12 -28.05
C PRO A 88 0.25 -9.59 -29.24
N PRO A 89 1.39 -8.94 -29.55
CA PRO A 89 2.28 -9.45 -30.58
C PRO A 89 2.63 -10.88 -30.19
N ALA A 90 2.40 -11.84 -31.11
CA ALA A 90 2.76 -13.23 -30.91
C ALA A 90 4.22 -13.26 -30.43
N SER A 91 4.43 -13.65 -29.18
CA SER A 91 5.73 -13.60 -28.52
C SER A 91 6.79 -14.23 -29.42
N PRO A 92 7.83 -13.50 -29.86
CA PRO A 92 8.99 -14.16 -30.40
C PRO A 92 9.77 -14.79 -29.24
N VAL A 93 10.09 -16.09 -29.39
CA VAL A 93 11.09 -16.85 -28.61
C VAL A 93 10.61 -17.41 -27.26
N SER A 94 9.99 -18.60 -27.32
CA SER A 94 10.43 -19.67 -26.43
C SER A 94 11.95 -19.86 -26.62
N PRO A 95 12.77 -20.00 -25.56
CA PRO A 95 14.16 -20.44 -25.74
C PRO A 95 14.15 -21.77 -26.53
N PRO A 96 15.12 -22.00 -27.44
CA PRO A 96 15.20 -23.26 -28.16
C PRO A 96 15.21 -24.39 -27.14
N ALA A 97 14.19 -25.25 -27.20
CA ALA A 97 14.25 -26.55 -26.55
C ALA A 97 15.55 -27.21 -27.01
N GLU A 98 16.41 -27.55 -26.05
CA GLU A 98 17.58 -28.37 -26.28
C GLU A 98 17.19 -29.56 -27.16
N THR A 99 17.96 -29.71 -28.21
CA THR A 99 17.95 -30.76 -29.21
C THR A 99 17.79 -32.13 -28.54
N SER A 100 16.56 -32.62 -28.43
CA SER A 100 16.31 -34.05 -28.29
C SER A 100 16.81 -34.71 -29.58
N PRO A 101 17.72 -35.70 -29.55
CA PRO A 101 18.18 -36.36 -30.77
C PRO A 101 17.02 -37.13 -31.40
N GLN A 102 16.56 -36.66 -32.55
CA GLN A 102 15.61 -37.38 -33.40
C GLN A 102 16.31 -38.62 -33.99
N PRO A 103 15.65 -39.80 -34.01
CA PRO A 103 16.25 -41.07 -34.43
C PRO A 103 16.48 -41.15 -35.94
N SER A 104 17.66 -41.63 -36.36
CA SER A 104 17.94 -42.05 -37.74
C SER A 104 17.44 -43.48 -38.01
N PRO A 105 17.01 -43.82 -39.25
CA PRO A 105 16.35 -45.07 -39.56
C PRO A 105 17.30 -46.20 -40.00
N ALA A 106 17.07 -47.38 -39.40
CA ALA A 106 17.19 -48.75 -39.92
C ALA A 106 18.43 -49.21 -40.72
N GLU A 107 19.22 -50.10 -40.11
CA GLU A 107 19.85 -51.24 -40.80
C GLU A 107 19.84 -52.52 -39.91
N THR A 108 18.90 -53.41 -40.23
CA THR A 108 18.99 -54.89 -40.34
C THR A 108 19.51 -55.79 -39.18
N SER A 109 18.53 -56.38 -38.44
CA SER A 109 18.39 -57.80 -37.97
C SER A 109 19.26 -58.41 -36.84
N PRO A 110 18.80 -59.48 -36.14
CA PRO A 110 17.43 -59.93 -35.81
C PRO A 110 17.21 -60.35 -34.31
N GLN A 111 16.01 -60.12 -33.78
CA GLN A 111 15.39 -60.72 -32.56
C GLN A 111 14.62 -62.03 -32.97
N PRO A 112 14.28 -63.10 -32.16
CA PRO A 112 13.60 -63.18 -30.82
C PRO A 112 13.99 -64.41 -29.92
N PRO A 113 13.31 -64.81 -28.79
CA PRO A 113 11.99 -64.43 -28.22
C PRO A 113 11.90 -64.12 -26.68
N PRO A 114 10.70 -63.67 -26.19
CA PRO A 114 10.40 -63.27 -24.79
C PRO A 114 9.76 -64.44 -23.99
N PRO A 115 9.47 -64.36 -22.66
CA PRO A 115 8.35 -63.60 -22.04
C PRO A 115 8.73 -63.03 -20.63
N VAL A 116 7.99 -62.20 -19.87
CA VAL A 116 6.69 -62.36 -19.18
C VAL A 116 6.42 -61.03 -18.42
N SER A 117 5.23 -60.41 -18.52
CA SER A 117 4.68 -59.42 -17.56
C SER A 117 4.02 -60.17 -16.37
N PRO A 118 3.83 -59.65 -15.12
CA PRO A 118 3.20 -58.36 -14.76
C PRO A 118 3.65 -57.82 -13.35
N PRO A 119 2.85 -57.07 -12.54
CA PRO A 119 2.12 -55.82 -12.74
C PRO A 119 2.52 -54.67 -11.75
N ALA A 120 2.07 -53.46 -12.09
CA ALA A 120 1.69 -52.30 -11.25
C ALA A 120 2.11 -52.26 -9.76
N GLU A 121 2.98 -51.30 -9.44
CA GLU A 121 3.09 -50.74 -8.08
C GLU A 121 2.67 -49.26 -8.11
N THR A 122 1.39 -49.05 -7.83
CA THR A 122 0.83 -47.76 -7.44
C THR A 122 1.21 -47.54 -5.98
N SER A 123 1.95 -46.47 -5.67
CA SER A 123 2.08 -45.97 -4.31
C SER A 123 1.64 -44.51 -4.21
N PRO A 124 1.04 -44.11 -3.07
CA PRO A 124 -0.05 -43.15 -3.03
C PRO A 124 0.40 -41.73 -2.66
N GLN A 125 -0.20 -40.76 -3.34
CA GLN A 125 -0.16 -39.34 -3.02
C GLN A 125 -1.00 -39.05 -1.75
N PRO A 126 -0.52 -38.24 -0.79
CA PRO A 126 -1.30 -37.86 0.40
C PRO A 126 -2.45 -36.89 0.04
N PRO A 127 -3.67 -37.09 0.57
CA PRO A 127 -4.82 -36.25 0.28
C PRO A 127 -4.88 -34.97 1.13
N LEU A 128 -5.33 -33.90 0.47
CA LEU A 128 -5.74 -32.62 1.04
C LEU A 128 -6.99 -32.78 1.93
N PRO A 129 -7.15 -32.00 3.02
CA PRO A 129 -8.39 -31.95 3.79
C PRO A 129 -9.47 -31.14 3.08
N VAL A 130 -10.65 -31.76 2.99
CA VAL A 130 -11.91 -31.21 2.46
C VAL A 130 -12.62 -30.41 3.57
N PRO A 131 -13.18 -29.22 3.31
CA PRO A 131 -14.11 -28.58 4.23
C PRO A 131 -15.51 -29.19 4.09
N ASP A 132 -16.06 -29.65 5.21
CA ASP A 132 -17.40 -30.20 5.32
C ASP A 132 -18.45 -29.07 5.19
N SER A 133 -19.53 -29.39 4.48
CA SER A 133 -20.66 -28.52 4.19
C SER A 133 -21.82 -28.90 5.11
N GLY A 134 -22.53 -27.92 5.69
CA GLY A 134 -23.93 -28.16 6.02
C GLY A 134 -24.59 -27.22 7.02
N TRP A 135 -25.70 -26.65 6.55
CA TRP A 135 -26.89 -26.17 7.27
C TRP A 135 -27.06 -24.64 7.41
N ALA A 136 -27.85 -24.12 6.46
CA ALA A 136 -28.49 -22.80 6.36
C ALA A 136 -29.75 -22.71 7.26
N PRO A 137 -30.67 -21.75 7.09
CA PRO A 137 -30.56 -20.27 7.05
C PRO A 137 -31.38 -19.64 8.20
N TYR A 138 -31.00 -18.46 8.72
CA TYR A 138 -31.89 -17.69 9.61
C TYR A 138 -32.62 -16.60 8.84
N THR A 139 -33.93 -16.78 8.71
CA THR A 139 -34.87 -15.75 8.28
C THR A 139 -35.19 -14.75 9.40
N GLU A 140 -35.40 -13.54 8.92
CA GLU A 140 -35.87 -12.30 9.51
C GLU A 140 -37.12 -12.39 10.42
N ALA A 141 -37.23 -11.37 11.30
CA ALA A 141 -38.45 -10.65 11.70
C ALA A 141 -38.94 -10.73 13.17
N VAL A 142 -38.79 -9.58 13.84
CA VAL A 142 -39.85 -8.83 14.59
C VAL A 142 -40.20 -9.30 16.03
N ARG A 143 -39.80 -8.52 17.06
CA ARG A 143 -40.55 -7.39 17.69
C ARG A 143 -40.16 -7.14 19.16
N ALA A 144 -39.95 -5.85 19.47
CA ALA A 144 -40.30 -5.12 20.70
C ALA A 144 -39.88 -5.66 22.09
N HIS A 145 -39.01 -4.90 22.79
CA HIS A 145 -39.34 -4.09 23.99
C HIS A 145 -38.06 -3.51 24.64
N MET A 146 -38.00 -2.18 24.75
CA MET A 146 -37.34 -1.47 25.88
C MET A 146 -38.47 -1.13 26.88
N PRO A 147 -38.26 -1.11 28.22
CA PRO A 147 -37.23 -0.31 28.91
C PRO A 147 -36.59 -0.95 30.20
N GLN A 148 -35.53 -0.31 30.75
CA GLN A 148 -34.90 -0.56 32.08
C GLN A 148 -35.88 -0.36 33.28
N PRO A 149 -35.54 -0.48 34.60
CA PRO A 149 -34.30 -0.85 35.35
C PRO A 149 -34.51 -1.83 36.55
N ARG A 150 -33.45 -2.36 37.21
CA ARG A 150 -33.32 -2.54 38.71
C ARG A 150 -31.99 -3.22 39.12
N PRO A 151 -31.34 -2.83 40.24
CA PRO A 151 -30.06 -3.40 40.68
C PRO A 151 -30.27 -4.60 41.63
N GLU A 152 -29.44 -5.63 41.50
CA GLU A 152 -29.35 -6.69 42.50
C GLU A 152 -27.89 -7.10 42.71
N ALA A 153 -27.43 -6.88 43.93
CA ALA A 153 -26.13 -7.28 44.43
C ALA A 153 -26.15 -8.78 44.73
N VAL A 154 -25.28 -9.55 44.08
CA VAL A 154 -24.81 -10.84 44.59
C VAL A 154 -23.31 -10.89 44.37
N ALA A 155 -22.56 -10.74 45.45
CA ALA A 155 -21.18 -11.20 45.50
C ALA A 155 -21.18 -12.74 45.48
N PRO A 156 -20.25 -13.34 44.75
CA PRO A 156 -19.49 -14.42 45.37
C PRO A 156 -18.00 -14.12 45.31
N ALA A 157 -17.38 -14.36 46.47
CA ALA A 157 -15.95 -14.35 46.68
C ALA A 157 -15.24 -15.31 45.73
N HIS A 158 -14.51 -14.76 44.77
CA HIS A 158 -13.34 -15.41 44.19
C HIS A 158 -12.13 -14.60 44.61
N ARG A 159 -11.32 -15.21 45.50
CA ARG A 159 -9.94 -14.78 45.76
C ARG A 159 -9.18 -14.81 44.41
N PRO A 160 -8.64 -13.70 43.91
CA PRO A 160 -7.43 -13.80 43.11
C PRO A 160 -6.27 -14.11 44.06
N VAL A 161 -5.65 -15.24 43.74
CA VAL A 161 -4.30 -15.64 44.12
C VAL A 161 -3.39 -14.41 44.19
N MET A 162 -2.62 -14.31 45.28
CA MET A 162 -1.44 -13.47 45.31
C MET A 162 -0.46 -14.00 44.26
N GLU A 163 -0.43 -13.35 43.10
CA GLU A 163 0.66 -13.48 42.15
C GLU A 163 1.38 -12.14 42.11
N SER A 164 2.45 -12.09 42.91
CA SER A 164 3.66 -11.33 42.60
C SER A 164 3.44 -9.88 42.20
N GLY A 165 3.10 -9.06 43.19
CA GLY A 165 3.41 -7.64 43.14
C GLY A 165 4.91 -7.43 43.07
N THR A 166 5.45 -7.40 41.85
CA THR A 166 6.66 -6.62 41.57
C THR A 166 6.23 -5.16 41.70
N PRO A 167 6.88 -4.33 42.54
CA PRO A 167 6.52 -2.93 42.65
C PRO A 167 6.59 -2.32 41.25
N ALA A 168 5.59 -1.51 40.92
CA ALA A 168 5.56 -0.68 39.73
C ALA A 168 6.95 -0.09 39.49
N ALA A 169 7.70 -0.68 38.57
CA ALA A 169 8.71 0.05 37.85
C ALA A 169 7.89 1.07 37.07
N GLY A 170 7.68 2.24 37.67
CA GLY A 170 6.99 3.35 37.01
C GLY A 170 7.63 3.49 35.64
N VAL A 171 6.85 3.32 34.59
CA VAL A 171 7.33 3.44 33.21
C VAL A 171 8.01 4.80 33.13
N THR A 172 9.34 4.79 33.00
CA THR A 172 10.12 6.02 32.86
C THR A 172 9.92 6.49 31.45
N TRP A 173 8.92 7.35 31.28
CA TRP A 173 8.51 7.78 29.96
C TRP A 173 9.61 8.60 29.29
N THR A 174 10.10 8.11 28.14
CA THR A 174 11.18 8.77 27.41
C THR A 174 10.62 9.66 26.28
N THR A 175 11.38 10.66 25.86
CA THR A 175 11.02 11.52 24.72
C THR A 175 10.83 10.73 23.42
N GLY A 176 11.54 9.61 23.26
CA GLY A 176 11.35 8.71 22.13
C GLY A 176 9.98 8.05 22.13
N MET A 177 9.52 7.59 23.30
CA MET A 177 8.19 6.99 23.47
C MET A 177 7.07 8.02 23.23
N ASP A 178 7.24 9.27 23.66
CA ASP A 178 6.32 10.38 23.31
C ASP A 178 6.20 10.55 21.80
N SER A 179 7.32 10.46 21.08
CA SER A 179 7.35 10.65 19.62
C SER A 179 6.64 9.51 18.90
N VAL A 180 6.85 8.26 19.34
CA VAL A 180 6.13 7.09 18.81
C VAL A 180 4.63 7.23 19.05
N LEU A 181 4.22 7.65 20.25
CA LEU A 181 2.81 7.86 20.60
C LEU A 181 2.17 9.01 19.81
N GLN A 182 2.91 10.09 19.57
CA GLN A 182 2.45 11.21 18.75
C GLN A 182 2.29 10.80 17.28
N TRP A 183 3.24 10.02 16.76
CA TRP A 183 3.19 9.52 15.39
C TRP A 183 2.07 8.49 15.21
N SER A 184 1.90 7.56 16.14
CA SER A 184 0.83 6.56 16.09
C SER A 184 -0.55 7.21 16.14
N TRP A 185 -0.71 8.25 16.98
CA TRP A 185 -1.93 9.05 17.05
C TRP A 185 -2.23 9.78 15.73
N GLN A 186 -1.23 10.38 15.09
CA GLN A 186 -1.40 11.07 13.80
C GLN A 186 -1.72 10.11 12.65
N SER A 187 -1.19 8.88 12.73
CA SER A 187 -1.36 7.86 11.70
C SER A 187 -2.63 7.02 11.88
N GLY A 188 -3.35 7.17 13.01
CA GLY A 188 -4.53 6.37 13.33
C GLY A 188 -4.21 4.91 13.68
N LEU A 189 -3.00 4.63 14.14
CA LEU A 189 -2.56 3.28 14.53
C LEU A 189 -3.18 2.90 15.88
N ASP A 190 -3.57 1.63 16.03
CA ASP A 190 -4.13 1.13 17.29
C ASP A 190 -3.10 1.21 18.42
N LEU A 191 -3.50 1.84 19.53
CA LEU A 191 -2.68 2.03 20.71
C LEU A 191 -2.40 0.71 21.43
N GLN A 192 -3.25 -0.30 21.25
CA GLN A 192 -3.03 -1.63 21.82
C GLN A 192 -1.84 -2.32 21.13
N THR A 193 -1.77 -2.28 19.80
CA THR A 193 -0.61 -2.80 19.05
C THR A 193 0.67 -2.07 19.42
N VAL A 194 0.63 -0.74 19.59
CA VAL A 194 1.80 0.04 20.03
C VAL A 194 2.24 -0.33 21.44
N ALA A 195 1.30 -0.62 22.35
CA ALA A 195 1.61 -1.08 23.70
C ALA A 195 2.30 -2.45 23.68
N GLU A 196 1.81 -3.39 22.86
CA GLU A 196 2.41 -4.72 22.70
C GLU A 196 3.83 -4.64 22.14
N GLU A 197 4.05 -3.83 21.10
CA GLU A 197 5.37 -3.65 20.47
C GLU A 197 6.38 -2.97 21.39
N LEU A 198 5.93 -2.04 22.25
CA LEU A 198 6.79 -1.38 23.23
C LEU A 198 6.93 -2.18 24.54
N GLY A 199 6.23 -3.30 24.69
CA GLY A 199 6.19 -4.08 25.92
C GLY A 199 5.59 -3.32 27.11
N LEU A 200 4.70 -2.37 26.85
CA LEU A 200 4.09 -1.48 27.84
C LEU A 200 2.65 -1.89 28.14
N ASN A 201 2.16 -1.51 29.32
CA ASN A 201 0.75 -1.69 29.63
C ASN A 201 -0.10 -0.70 28.82
N PRO A 202 -1.18 -1.15 28.15
CA PRO A 202 -2.07 -0.25 27.41
C PRO A 202 -2.67 0.86 28.29
N LYS A 203 -2.86 0.61 29.60
CA LYS A 203 -3.35 1.62 30.55
C LYS A 203 -2.35 2.75 30.77
N ASP A 204 -1.06 2.44 30.84
CA ASP A 204 0.01 3.44 31.03
C ASP A 204 0.16 4.31 29.78
N LEU A 205 0.03 3.68 28.61
CA LEU A 205 0.07 4.36 27.31
C LEU A 205 -1.13 5.30 27.13
N LEU A 206 -2.34 4.87 27.53
CA LEU A 206 -3.53 5.73 27.55
C LEU A 206 -3.41 6.90 28.53
N LEU A 207 -2.89 6.66 29.74
CA LEU A 207 -2.68 7.73 30.73
C LEU A 207 -1.70 8.78 30.19
N ARG A 208 -0.63 8.34 29.54
CA ARG A 208 0.32 9.26 28.90
C ARG A 208 -0.28 9.99 27.70
N ALA A 209 -1.06 9.31 26.86
CA ALA A 209 -1.78 9.94 25.76
C ALA A 209 -2.70 11.05 26.28
N GLN A 210 -3.42 10.80 27.37
CA GLN A 210 -4.24 11.80 28.04
C GLN A 210 -3.42 13.02 28.51
N MET A 211 -2.23 12.80 29.10
CA MET A 211 -1.32 13.89 29.46
C MET A 211 -0.88 14.70 28.23
N LEU A 212 -0.43 14.05 27.16
CA LEU A 212 -0.02 14.74 25.93
C LEU A 212 -1.18 15.48 25.25
N ALA A 213 -2.41 14.99 25.38
CA ALA A 213 -3.61 15.69 24.93
C ALA A 213 -3.87 16.94 25.76
N THR A 214 -3.72 16.88 27.09
CA THR A 214 -3.83 18.06 27.97
C THR A 214 -2.72 19.09 27.72
N GLU A 215 -1.54 18.65 27.30
CA GLU A 215 -0.43 19.51 26.87
C GLU A 215 -0.64 20.09 25.46
N GLY A 216 -1.71 19.69 24.76
CA GLY A 216 -2.01 20.13 23.39
C GLY A 216 -1.10 19.53 22.32
N ARG A 217 -0.38 18.45 22.62
CA ARG A 217 0.55 17.77 21.69
C ARG A 217 -0.13 16.71 20.81
N LEU A 218 -1.24 16.15 21.30
CA LEU A 218 -2.11 15.24 20.54
C LEU A 218 -3.39 15.97 20.15
N GLN A 219 -3.27 16.99 19.30
CA GLN A 219 -4.46 17.58 18.69
C GLN A 219 -5.05 16.58 17.70
N PRO A 220 -6.35 16.23 17.81
CA PRO A 220 -7.00 15.54 16.71
C PRO A 220 -6.83 16.44 15.49
N LYS A 221 -6.16 15.93 14.45
CA LYS A 221 -6.14 16.60 13.16
C LYS A 221 -7.59 16.61 12.70
N ALA A 222 -8.28 17.73 12.95
CA ALA A 222 -9.58 17.97 12.35
C ALA A 222 -9.40 17.62 10.88
N PRO A 223 -10.21 16.70 10.32
CA PRO A 223 -10.16 16.51 8.89
C PRO A 223 -10.31 17.91 8.30
N ALA A 224 -9.44 18.24 7.35
CA ALA A 224 -9.64 19.39 6.49
C ALA A 224 -10.86 19.12 5.59
N TYR A 225 -11.99 18.83 6.22
CA TYR A 225 -13.30 19.06 5.66
C TYR A 225 -13.51 20.53 5.91
N ASP A 226 -13.19 21.32 4.89
CA ASP A 226 -13.64 22.69 4.76
C ASP A 226 -15.17 22.64 4.82
N VAL A 227 -15.69 22.73 6.04
CA VAL A 227 -17.10 22.90 6.33
C VAL A 227 -17.45 24.25 5.74
N SER A 228 -17.98 24.19 4.53
CA SER A 228 -19.06 25.03 4.07
C SER A 228 -18.89 26.50 4.43
N GLN A 229 -18.18 27.27 3.60
CA GLN A 229 -18.53 28.69 3.48
C GLN A 229 -19.99 28.78 3.02
N PRO A 230 -20.92 29.22 3.88
CA PRO A 230 -22.31 29.38 3.49
C PRO A 230 -22.46 30.78 2.91
N GLY A 231 -22.60 30.84 1.60
CA GLY A 231 -23.52 31.79 0.97
C GLY A 231 -23.05 33.24 0.78
N ARG A 232 -23.30 33.68 -0.47
CA ARG A 232 -23.41 35.06 -0.94
C ARG A 232 -22.09 35.78 -1.14
N HIS A 233 -21.60 35.84 -2.38
CA HIS A 233 -21.41 37.13 -3.04
C HIS A 233 -21.45 36.95 -4.56
N ARG A 234 -21.91 38.02 -5.20
CA ARG A 234 -22.65 38.07 -6.47
C ARG A 234 -21.77 37.75 -7.69
N ARG A 235 -22.44 37.35 -8.77
CA ARG A 235 -21.95 37.44 -10.15
C ARG A 235 -21.49 38.87 -10.46
N HIS A 236 -20.67 38.99 -11.51
CA HIS A 236 -19.89 40.14 -11.98
C HIS A 236 -18.48 40.15 -11.35
N ASP A 237 -17.37 40.21 -12.08
CA ASP A 237 -17.17 40.77 -13.41
C ASP A 237 -15.95 40.14 -14.12
N SER A 238 -15.92 40.38 -15.43
CA SER A 238 -14.99 39.95 -16.45
C SER A 238 -13.50 40.20 -16.19
N MET A 239 -12.68 39.29 -16.76
CA MET A 239 -11.37 39.54 -17.38
C MET A 239 -10.40 40.48 -16.63
N GLN A 240 -9.48 39.88 -15.87
CA GLN A 240 -8.09 40.36 -15.85
C GLN A 240 -7.22 39.30 -16.48
N TYR A 241 -7.03 39.46 -17.79
CA TYR A 241 -5.98 38.81 -18.56
C TYR A 241 -4.65 39.33 -17.98
N SER A 242 -3.89 38.46 -17.32
CA SER A 242 -2.50 38.77 -17.00
C SER A 242 -1.76 38.96 -18.33
N PHE A 243 -1.46 40.21 -18.66
CA PHE A 243 -0.58 40.57 -19.76
C PHE A 243 0.80 40.01 -19.45
N ILE A 244 1.15 38.90 -20.08
CA ILE A 244 2.52 38.38 -20.12
C ILE A 244 3.26 39.22 -21.16
N PRO A 245 4.24 40.06 -20.79
CA PRO A 245 5.04 40.78 -21.77
C PRO A 245 5.96 39.80 -22.49
N ASP A 246 5.64 39.57 -23.76
CA ASP A 246 6.39 38.73 -24.70
C ASP A 246 7.51 39.57 -25.33
N SER A 247 8.54 39.93 -24.56
CA SER A 247 9.80 40.46 -25.13
C SER A 247 10.94 40.45 -24.09
N PRO A 248 12.11 39.86 -24.40
CA PRO A 248 13.26 39.76 -23.49
C PRO A 248 14.03 41.09 -23.28
N GLU A 249 13.63 42.19 -23.92
CA GLU A 249 14.40 43.44 -23.91
C GLU A 249 14.10 44.35 -22.71
N THR A 250 13.07 44.08 -21.90
CA THR A 250 12.72 44.93 -20.74
C THR A 250 13.48 44.60 -19.45
N LEU A 251 14.31 43.55 -19.44
CA LEU A 251 15.06 43.15 -18.23
C LEU A 251 16.36 43.94 -18.02
N TYR A 252 16.81 44.75 -18.99
CA TYR A 252 18.08 45.49 -18.89
C TYR A 252 17.95 46.99 -18.60
N THR A 253 16.73 47.55 -18.53
CA THR A 253 16.54 49.01 -18.41
C THR A 253 16.35 49.50 -16.96
N SER A 254 16.49 48.63 -15.95
CA SER A 254 16.25 49.00 -14.54
C SER A 254 17.48 49.42 -13.73
N TYR A 255 18.68 49.54 -14.34
CA TYR A 255 19.91 49.88 -13.61
C TYR A 255 20.66 51.11 -14.14
N ARG A 256 19.97 52.07 -14.74
CA ARG A 256 20.63 53.31 -15.19
C ARG A 256 19.74 54.54 -15.17
N SER A 257 19.30 54.94 -13.98
CA SER A 257 19.04 56.37 -13.69
C SER A 257 18.88 56.62 -12.19
N ALA A 258 20.00 56.66 -11.47
CA ALA A 258 20.09 57.40 -10.21
C ALA A 258 20.95 58.63 -10.51
N SER A 259 20.30 59.79 -10.39
CA SER A 259 20.72 61.13 -10.77
C SER A 259 21.95 61.64 -9.99
N PRO A 260 22.64 62.70 -10.48
CA PRO A 260 23.82 63.29 -9.86
C PRO A 260 23.41 64.31 -8.79
N TYR A 261 24.05 64.25 -7.62
CA TYR A 261 24.22 65.37 -6.70
C TYR A 261 25.48 65.12 -5.86
N ILE A 262 26.53 65.90 -6.12
CA ILE A 262 27.47 66.60 -5.23
C ILE A 262 28.59 67.16 -6.12
#